data_AF-A0AAW0SM35-F1
#
_entry.id   AF-A0AAW0SM35-F1
#
_cell.length_a   1.000
_cell.length_b   1.000
_cell.length_c   1.000
_cell.angle_alpha   90.00
_cell.angle_beta   90.00
_cell.angle_gamma   90.00
#
_symmetry.space_group_name_H-M   'P 1'
#
loop_
_entity.id
_entity.type
_entity.pdbx_description
1 polymer ?
#
loop_
_entity_poly.entity_id
_entity_poly.type
_entity_poly.pdbx_seq_one_letter_code
_entity_poly.pdbx_strand_id
1 'polypeptide(L)'
;MKYQDITITTVPPNTHTHNQNTTAATTRNPSLNSFTGIYIRMGDYYDASYETQCPQCRSTKYRNPQMKLMVNVCGHPMCDSCVRMYFIKESAPCPECEIILKRSKFRVQIYEDPLVEKELAIRRKVMKVYNMSEDDFPTLEEWNAYLEEIEEIVYNITNDINKPEMEKKIENYEKQNKNEIRKKLWQKEPL
;
A
#
# COMPACT_ATOMS: atom_id res chain seq x y z
N MET A 1 22.62 3.13 46.21
CA MET A 1 22.12 2.03 45.36
C MET A 1 21.88 2.63 43.96
N LYS A 2 22.93 2.92 43.18
CA LYS A 2 23.49 2.09 42.09
C LYS A 2 22.41 1.56 41.12
N TYR A 3 22.01 2.39 40.16
CA TYR A 3 21.59 1.92 38.85
C TYR A 3 22.86 1.89 37.97
N GLN A 4 23.12 0.74 37.33
CA GLN A 4 24.25 0.53 36.44
C GLN A 4 23.81 0.84 35.01
N ASP A 5 24.60 1.69 34.35
CA ASP A 5 24.51 1.96 32.92
C ASP A 5 24.95 0.74 32.10
N ILE A 6 24.10 0.29 31.17
CA ILE A 6 24.43 -0.75 30.20
C ILE A 6 24.92 -0.05 28.93
N THR A 7 26.22 -0.16 28.66
CA THR A 7 26.84 0.29 27.41
C THR A 7 26.63 -0.76 26.32
N ILE A 8 25.98 -0.37 25.22
CA ILE A 8 25.87 -1.19 24.01
C ILE A 8 26.98 -0.79 23.05
N THR A 9 27.92 -1.71 22.84
CA THR A 9 29.03 -1.58 21.88
C THR A 9 28.50 -1.85 20.47
N THR A 10 28.42 -0.83 19.61
CA THR A 10 28.11 -0.99 18.19
C THR A 10 29.37 -1.33 17.40
N VAL A 11 29.34 -2.48 16.73
CA VAL A 11 30.39 -2.99 15.82
C VAL A 11 30.24 -2.31 14.45
N PRO A 12 31.31 -1.81 13.80
CA PRO A 12 31.19 -1.14 12.51
C PRO A 12 31.03 -2.14 11.33
N PRO A 13 30.23 -1.82 10.30
CA PRO A 13 30.13 -2.66 9.11
C PRO A 13 31.35 -2.51 8.19
N ASN A 14 31.85 -3.66 7.74
CA ASN A 14 32.98 -3.85 6.84
C ASN A 14 32.81 -3.14 5.49
N THR A 15 33.93 -2.61 5.02
CA THR A 15 34.17 -2.03 3.71
C THR A 15 34.28 -3.12 2.64
N HIS A 16 33.52 -3.00 1.56
CA HIS A 16 33.87 -3.61 0.27
C HIS A 16 34.28 -2.52 -0.71
N THR A 17 35.53 -2.64 -1.15
CA THR A 17 36.22 -1.82 -2.13
C THR A 17 35.78 -2.19 -3.54
N HIS A 18 35.37 -1.22 -4.36
CA HIS A 18 35.65 -1.32 -5.79
C HIS A 18 35.91 0.05 -6.45
N ASN A 19 37.19 0.22 -6.74
CA ASN A 19 37.87 0.91 -7.83
C ASN A 19 37.35 2.26 -8.34
N GLN A 20 38.22 3.26 -8.17
CA GLN A 20 38.19 4.58 -8.77
C GLN A 20 38.64 4.48 -10.24
N ASN A 21 37.89 5.10 -11.15
CA ASN A 21 38.52 5.74 -12.31
C ASN A 21 37.90 7.12 -12.51
N THR A 22 38.78 8.10 -12.40
CA THR A 22 38.60 9.53 -12.48
C THR A 22 38.34 9.99 -13.91
N THR A 23 37.55 11.04 -14.08
CA THR A 23 37.91 12.18 -14.95
C THR A 23 37.05 13.40 -14.56
N ALA A 24 37.68 14.57 -14.66
CA ALA A 24 37.28 15.82 -14.05
C ALA A 24 36.07 16.49 -14.72
N ALA A 25 35.25 17.19 -13.93
CA ALA A 25 34.43 18.29 -14.43
C ALA A 25 34.33 19.40 -13.38
N THR A 26 35.18 20.39 -13.61
CA THR A 26 35.25 21.78 -13.12
C THR A 26 33.98 22.35 -12.48
N THR A 27 34.21 22.93 -11.31
CA THR A 27 33.43 23.97 -10.63
C THR A 27 32.92 25.06 -11.57
N ARG A 28 31.61 25.26 -11.64
CA ARG A 28 31.00 26.58 -11.90
C ARG A 28 29.79 26.76 -11.01
N ASN A 29 29.92 27.71 -10.10
CA ASN A 29 28.85 28.26 -9.28
C ASN A 29 28.44 29.57 -9.94
N PRO A 30 27.20 29.73 -10.45
CA PRO A 30 26.66 31.04 -10.76
C PRO A 30 25.52 31.38 -9.79
N SER A 31 25.79 32.40 -8.99
CA SER A 31 24.89 33.37 -8.36
C SER A 31 23.38 33.12 -8.44
N LEU A 32 22.80 33.05 -7.24
CA LEU A 32 21.43 33.46 -6.93
C LEU A 32 21.06 34.75 -7.69
N ASN A 33 20.02 34.67 -8.52
CA ASN A 33 19.07 35.78 -8.66
C ASN A 33 17.71 35.31 -9.22
N SER A 34 16.66 35.88 -8.60
CA SER A 34 15.30 36.10 -9.10
C SER A 34 14.42 34.90 -9.47
N PHE A 35 13.64 34.47 -8.48
CA PHE A 35 12.17 34.38 -8.51
C PHE A 35 11.48 34.43 -9.89
N THR A 36 11.21 33.27 -10.50
CA THR A 36 10.02 33.06 -11.36
C THR A 36 9.64 31.59 -11.32
N GLY A 37 8.45 31.28 -10.78
CA GLY A 37 7.67 30.06 -11.03
C GLY A 37 8.36 28.71 -10.84
N ILE A 38 7.90 27.91 -9.87
CA ILE A 38 8.20 26.49 -9.78
C ILE A 38 7.58 25.80 -11.02
N TYR A 39 8.27 25.82 -12.15
CA TYR A 39 8.01 24.94 -13.27
C TYR A 39 8.71 23.62 -12.94
N ILE A 40 7.99 22.72 -12.27
CA ILE A 40 8.35 21.30 -12.29
C ILE A 40 8.35 20.91 -13.76
N ARG A 41 9.51 20.63 -14.36
CA ARG A 41 9.54 20.02 -15.70
C ARG A 41 8.80 18.70 -15.58
N MET A 42 7.80 18.51 -16.43
CA MET A 42 6.98 17.30 -16.58
C MET A 42 7.77 16.01 -16.90
N GLY A 43 9.12 16.08 -16.91
CA GLY A 43 10.04 14.99 -17.23
C GLY A 43 10.81 14.44 -16.03
N ASP A 44 10.62 14.97 -14.81
CA ASP A 44 11.29 14.47 -13.62
C ASP A 44 10.37 13.59 -12.73
N TYR A 45 9.14 13.33 -13.19
CA TYR A 45 8.26 12.34 -12.57
C TYR A 45 8.58 10.97 -13.15
N TYR A 46 9.45 10.24 -12.47
CA TYR A 46 9.73 8.84 -12.76
C TYR A 46 8.47 8.01 -12.45
N ASP A 47 7.72 7.62 -13.49
CA ASP A 47 6.60 6.67 -13.41
C ASP A 47 7.18 5.26 -13.31
N ALA A 48 7.23 4.71 -12.09
CA ALA A 48 7.80 3.40 -11.82
C ALA A 48 7.01 2.26 -12.50
N SER A 49 5.78 2.52 -12.96
CA SER A 49 4.94 1.48 -13.59
C SER A 49 5.45 1.01 -14.96
N TYR A 50 6.44 1.71 -15.55
CA TYR A 50 7.14 1.28 -16.77
C TYR A 50 8.06 0.07 -16.55
N GLU A 51 8.45 -0.19 -15.31
CA GLU A 51 9.32 -1.31 -14.93
C GLU A 51 8.53 -2.56 -14.49
N THR A 52 7.27 -2.38 -14.09
CA THR A 52 6.40 -3.48 -13.66
C THR A 52 6.13 -4.46 -14.82
N GLN A 53 6.50 -5.72 -14.62
CA GLN A 53 6.33 -6.79 -15.62
C GLN A 53 5.13 -7.67 -15.26
N CYS A 54 4.33 -8.05 -16.25
CA CYS A 54 3.31 -9.07 -16.01
C CYS A 54 4.01 -10.43 -15.77
N PRO A 55 3.70 -11.16 -14.68
CA PRO A 55 4.37 -12.42 -14.35
C PRO A 55 4.16 -13.52 -15.39
N GLN A 56 3.06 -13.43 -16.17
CA GLN A 56 2.70 -14.45 -17.16
C GLN A 56 3.35 -14.24 -18.53
N CYS A 57 3.39 -13.01 -19.05
CA CYS A 57 3.92 -12.72 -20.39
C CYS A 57 5.23 -11.92 -20.39
N ARG A 58 5.70 -11.48 -19.22
CA ARG A 58 6.91 -10.66 -19.04
C ARG A 58 6.92 -9.36 -19.85
N SER A 59 5.75 -8.92 -20.32
CA SER A 59 5.57 -7.64 -21.00
C SER A 59 5.46 -6.52 -19.98
N THR A 60 5.92 -5.34 -20.36
CA THR A 60 5.86 -4.09 -19.58
C THR A 60 5.07 -3.03 -20.33
N LYS A 61 4.67 -1.95 -19.64
CA LYS A 61 4.06 -0.79 -20.28
C LYS A 61 5.02 -0.11 -21.27
N TYR A 62 6.33 -0.20 -21.04
CA TYR A 62 7.35 0.29 -21.97
C TYR A 62 7.27 -0.39 -23.35
N ARG A 63 7.06 -1.71 -23.39
CA ARG A 63 6.93 -2.46 -24.65
C ARG A 63 5.56 -2.32 -25.29
N ASN A 64 4.52 -2.20 -24.48
CA ASN A 64 3.15 -2.01 -24.95
C ASN A 64 2.47 -0.90 -24.13
N PRO A 65 2.49 0.35 -24.62
CA PRO A 65 1.89 1.49 -23.90
C PRO A 65 0.39 1.38 -23.67
N GLN A 66 -0.33 0.57 -24.45
CA GLN A 66 -1.78 0.35 -24.28
C GLN A 66 -2.09 -0.73 -23.24
N MET A 67 -1.07 -1.38 -22.69
CA MET A 67 -1.23 -2.45 -21.71
C MET A 67 -1.77 -1.91 -20.38
N LYS A 68 -2.92 -2.42 -19.97
CA LYS A 68 -3.51 -2.13 -18.66
C LYS A 68 -3.11 -3.22 -17.68
N LEU A 69 -2.44 -2.82 -16.60
CA LEU A 69 -2.19 -3.69 -15.46
C LEU A 69 -3.46 -3.73 -14.59
N MET A 70 -3.75 -4.92 -14.09
CA MET A 70 -4.91 -5.22 -13.27
C MET A 70 -4.45 -5.94 -12.01
N VAL A 71 -5.12 -5.67 -10.90
CA VAL A 71 -4.83 -6.26 -9.59
C VAL A 71 -6.09 -6.86 -8.97
N ASN A 72 -5.90 -7.81 -8.06
CA ASN A 72 -6.97 -8.44 -7.29
C ASN A 72 -6.71 -8.27 -5.78
N VAL A 73 -7.30 -9.11 -4.92
CA VAL A 73 -7.15 -9.04 -3.46
C VAL A 73 -5.73 -9.33 -2.97
N CYS A 74 -4.90 -10.00 -3.76
CA CYS A 74 -3.51 -10.30 -3.42
C CYS A 74 -2.53 -9.16 -3.74
N GLY A 75 -2.94 -8.14 -4.48
CA GLY A 75 -2.07 -7.03 -4.89
C GLY A 75 -1.23 -7.27 -6.16
N HIS A 76 -0.81 -8.50 -6.48
CA HIS A 76 0.06 -8.75 -7.64
C HIS A 76 -0.52 -8.31 -9.00
N PRO A 77 0.22 -7.51 -9.81
CA PRO A 77 -0.27 -6.96 -11.08
C PRO A 77 -0.15 -7.95 -12.25
N MET A 78 -1.22 -8.06 -13.04
CA MET A 78 -1.27 -8.84 -14.28
C MET A 78 -1.86 -8.01 -15.41
N CYS A 79 -1.39 -8.16 -16.66
CA CYS A 79 -1.98 -7.40 -17.76
C CYS A 79 -3.38 -7.92 -18.15
N ASP A 80 -4.26 -7.05 -18.63
CA ASP A 80 -5.66 -7.40 -19.02
C ASP A 80 -5.71 -8.63 -19.95
N SER A 81 -4.82 -8.72 -20.94
CA SER A 81 -4.74 -9.87 -21.84
C SER A 81 -4.43 -11.18 -21.11
N CYS A 82 -3.48 -11.17 -20.17
CA CYS A 82 -3.15 -12.34 -19.37
C CYS A 82 -4.26 -12.68 -18.38
N VAL A 83 -4.94 -11.70 -17.78
CA VAL A 83 -6.12 -11.96 -16.94
C VAL A 83 -7.21 -12.66 -17.76
N ARG A 84 -7.47 -12.22 -18.99
CA ARG A 84 -8.48 -12.85 -19.86
C ARG A 84 -8.13 -14.28 -20.27
N MET A 85 -6.86 -14.55 -20.56
CA MET A 85 -6.39 -15.85 -21.06
C MET A 85 -6.06 -16.86 -19.95
N TYR A 86 -5.56 -16.41 -18.80
CA TYR A 86 -5.20 -17.29 -17.69
C TYR A 86 -6.44 -17.71 -16.88
N PHE A 87 -7.40 -16.80 -16.69
CA PHE A 87 -8.64 -17.06 -15.94
C PHE A 87 -9.82 -17.45 -16.84
N ILE A 88 -9.59 -18.34 -17.81
CA ILE A 88 -10.66 -18.84 -18.72
C ILE A 88 -11.75 -19.59 -17.92
N LYS A 89 -11.37 -20.39 -16.93
CA LYS A 89 -12.29 -21.11 -16.03
C LYS A 89 -12.89 -20.22 -14.92
N GLU A 90 -12.87 -18.90 -15.11
CA GLU A 90 -13.25 -17.84 -14.15
C GLU A 90 -12.45 -17.77 -12.83
N SER A 91 -11.87 -18.86 -12.36
CA SER A 91 -11.02 -18.91 -11.16
C SER A 91 -9.71 -19.65 -11.45
N ALA A 92 -8.61 -19.10 -10.95
CA ALA A 92 -7.27 -19.67 -11.07
C ALA A 92 -6.36 -19.15 -9.94
N PRO A 93 -5.25 -19.83 -9.59
CA PRO A 93 -4.29 -19.32 -8.61
C PRO A 93 -3.51 -18.12 -9.14
N CYS A 94 -3.15 -17.19 -8.25
CA CYS A 94 -2.22 -16.11 -8.60
C CYS A 94 -0.84 -16.71 -8.98
N PRO A 95 -0.19 -16.28 -10.08
CA PRO A 95 1.13 -16.79 -10.46
C PRO A 95 2.27 -16.51 -9.47
N GLU A 96 2.09 -15.56 -8.55
CA GLU A 96 3.13 -15.14 -7.60
C GLU A 96 2.91 -15.71 -6.19
N CYS A 97 1.66 -15.74 -5.72
CA CYS A 97 1.34 -16.12 -4.34
C CYS A 97 0.30 -17.25 -4.22
N GLU A 98 -0.10 -17.86 -5.34
CA GLU A 98 -0.97 -19.03 -5.43
C GLU A 98 -2.39 -18.90 -4.85
N ILE A 99 -2.75 -17.75 -4.27
CA ILE A 99 -4.11 -17.44 -3.79
C ILE A 99 -5.09 -17.62 -4.96
N ILE A 100 -6.19 -18.35 -4.73
CA ILE A 100 -7.23 -18.54 -5.74
C ILE A 100 -7.98 -17.22 -5.96
N LEU A 101 -7.91 -16.69 -7.17
CA LEU A 101 -8.52 -15.42 -7.57
C LEU A 101 -9.66 -15.64 -8.55
N LYS A 102 -10.68 -14.79 -8.46
CA LYS A 102 -11.81 -14.74 -9.42
C LYS A 102 -11.58 -13.65 -10.46
N ARG A 103 -11.82 -13.97 -11.73
CA ARG A 103 -11.68 -13.04 -12.87
C ARG A 103 -12.51 -11.77 -12.71
N SER A 104 -13.75 -11.88 -12.23
CA SER A 104 -14.68 -10.76 -12.05
C SER A 104 -14.26 -9.77 -10.96
N LYS A 105 -13.27 -10.10 -10.13
CA LYS A 105 -12.77 -9.25 -9.04
C LYS A 105 -11.48 -8.51 -9.40
N PHE A 106 -10.95 -8.71 -10.60
CA PHE A 106 -9.85 -7.88 -11.09
C PHE A 106 -10.34 -6.46 -11.39
N ARG A 107 -9.52 -5.50 -11.01
CA ARG A 107 -9.71 -4.07 -11.27
C ARG A 107 -8.46 -3.50 -11.92
N VAL A 108 -8.60 -2.40 -12.65
CA VAL A 108 -7.44 -1.68 -13.20
C VAL A 108 -6.61 -1.15 -12.03
N GLN A 109 -5.30 -1.36 -12.09
CA GLN A 109 -4.36 -0.81 -11.13
C GLN A 109 -4.31 0.70 -11.28
N ILE A 110 -4.56 1.42 -10.19
CA ILE A 110 -4.56 2.90 -10.17
C ILE A 110 -3.26 3.43 -9.57
N TYR A 111 -2.71 2.73 -8.59
CA TYR A 111 -1.49 3.12 -7.89
C TYR A 111 -0.29 2.33 -8.38
N GLU A 112 0.87 2.98 -8.46
CA GLU A 112 2.12 2.33 -8.88
C GLU A 112 2.53 1.22 -7.90
N ASP A 113 2.40 1.49 -6.60
CA ASP A 113 2.66 0.52 -5.53
C ASP A 113 1.44 -0.38 -5.27
N PRO A 114 1.56 -1.70 -5.51
CA PRO A 114 0.51 -2.66 -5.18
C PRO A 114 0.14 -2.73 -3.69
N LEU A 115 1.09 -2.43 -2.79
CA LEU A 115 0.87 -2.43 -1.35
C LEU A 115 -0.09 -1.33 -0.94
N VAL A 116 0.09 -0.11 -1.47
CA VAL A 116 -0.85 1.01 -1.26
C VAL A 116 -2.25 0.61 -1.69
N GLU A 117 -2.39 -0.10 -2.81
CA GLU A 117 -3.71 -0.52 -3.27
C GLU A 117 -4.33 -1.62 -2.39
N LYS A 118 -3.52 -2.56 -1.88
CA LYS A 118 -3.94 -3.57 -0.90
C LYS A 118 -4.42 -2.89 0.39
N GLU A 119 -3.62 -1.96 0.91
CA GLU A 119 -3.90 -1.19 2.12
C GLU A 119 -5.21 -0.40 1.99
N LEU A 120 -5.39 0.36 0.91
CA LEU A 120 -6.61 1.14 0.66
C LEU A 120 -7.85 0.25 0.51
N ALA A 121 -7.71 -0.96 -0.05
CA ALA A 121 -8.81 -1.91 -0.11
C ALA A 121 -9.19 -2.42 1.30
N ILE A 122 -8.20 -2.72 2.13
CA ILE A 122 -8.40 -3.18 3.52
C ILE A 122 -8.97 -2.05 4.38
N ARG A 123 -8.39 -0.85 4.35
CA ARG A 123 -8.86 0.31 5.13
C ARG A 123 -10.32 0.63 4.81
N ARG A 124 -10.71 0.64 3.54
CA ARG A 124 -12.13 0.82 3.16
C ARG A 124 -13.06 -0.26 3.70
N LYS A 125 -12.58 -1.51 3.86
CA LYS A 125 -13.36 -2.59 4.47
C LYS A 125 -13.48 -2.40 5.97
N VAL A 126 -12.37 -2.08 6.65
CA VAL A 126 -12.33 -1.85 8.10
C VAL A 126 -13.20 -0.65 8.47
N MET A 127 -13.06 0.50 7.81
CA MET A 127 -13.85 1.72 8.09
C MET A 127 -15.36 1.59 7.85
N LYS A 128 -15.82 0.56 7.12
CA LYS A 128 -17.27 0.26 7.00
C LYS A 128 -17.83 -0.33 8.28
N VAL A 129 -17.00 -1.10 9.00
CA VAL A 129 -17.32 -1.73 10.28
C VAL A 129 -16.99 -0.77 11.42
N TYR A 130 -15.78 -0.24 11.42
CA TYR A 130 -15.30 0.77 12.35
C TYR A 130 -15.71 2.17 11.86
N ASN A 131 -16.96 2.54 12.12
CA ASN A 131 -17.57 3.76 11.58
C ASN A 131 -17.92 4.83 12.63
N MET A 132 -17.38 4.72 13.84
CA MET A 132 -17.54 5.71 14.90
C MET A 132 -16.77 7.02 14.57
N SER A 133 -17.22 8.11 15.16
CA SER A 133 -16.71 9.48 15.05
C SER A 133 -16.27 9.97 16.42
N GLU A 134 -15.44 11.02 16.47
CA GLU A 134 -14.94 11.61 17.72
C GLU A 134 -16.06 11.91 18.74
N ASP A 135 -17.22 12.40 18.27
CA ASP A 135 -18.40 12.70 19.11
C ASP A 135 -19.00 11.49 19.85
N ASP A 136 -18.68 10.26 19.45
CA ASP A 136 -19.16 9.05 20.14
C ASP A 136 -18.32 8.69 21.36
N PHE A 137 -17.20 9.39 21.58
CA PHE A 137 -16.26 9.10 22.64
C PHE A 137 -16.30 10.19 23.72
N PRO A 138 -16.18 9.82 25.00
CA PRO A 138 -16.17 10.78 26.11
C PRO A 138 -14.85 11.55 26.19
N THR A 139 -13.75 10.99 25.68
CA THR A 139 -12.41 11.60 25.75
C THR A 139 -11.65 11.45 24.43
N LEU A 140 -10.75 12.40 24.18
CA LEU A 140 -9.85 12.36 23.03
C LEU A 140 -8.88 11.16 23.09
N GLU A 141 -8.52 10.70 24.29
CA GLU A 141 -7.64 9.54 24.48
C GLU A 141 -8.30 8.25 23.98
N GLU A 142 -9.58 8.05 24.29
CA GLU A 142 -10.35 6.90 23.79
C GLU A 142 -10.55 6.95 22.28
N TRP A 143 -10.81 8.13 21.72
CA TRP A 143 -10.88 8.32 20.26
C TRP A 143 -9.54 7.98 19.58
N ASN A 144 -8.42 8.44 20.12
CA ASN A 144 -7.10 8.12 19.57
C ASN A 144 -6.79 6.62 19.68
N ALA A 145 -7.12 5.98 20.81
CA ALA A 145 -6.95 4.54 20.96
C ALA A 145 -7.78 3.75 19.93
N TYR A 146 -8.99 4.22 19.61
CA TYR A 146 -9.83 3.65 18.56
C TYR A 146 -9.20 3.79 17.16
N LEU A 147 -8.62 4.95 16.84
CA LEU A 147 -7.90 5.15 15.57
C LEU A 147 -6.64 4.28 15.46
N GLU A 148 -5.87 4.19 16.54
CA GLU A 148 -4.69 3.31 16.61
C GLU A 148 -5.08 1.83 16.40
N GLU A 149 -6.19 1.38 16.97
CA GLU A 149 -6.70 0.02 16.74
C GLU A 149 -7.03 -0.23 15.26
N ILE A 150 -7.63 0.75 14.58
CA ILE A 150 -7.92 0.64 13.14
C ILE A 150 -6.63 0.50 12.34
N GLU A 151 -5.62 1.33 12.64
CA GLU A 151 -4.34 1.29 11.93
C GLU A 151 -3.55 0.01 12.23
N GLU A 152 -3.57 -0.49 13.46
CA GLU A 152 -2.99 -1.80 13.80
C GLU A 152 -3.62 -2.93 12.96
N ILE A 153 -4.96 -2.96 12.87
CA ILE A 153 -5.69 -3.96 12.08
C ILE A 153 -5.31 -3.85 10.59
N VAL A 154 -5.31 -2.63 10.04
CA VAL A 154 -4.98 -2.37 8.64
C VAL A 154 -3.54 -2.78 8.33
N TYR A 155 -2.59 -2.40 9.18
CA TYR A 155 -1.17 -2.72 9.03
C TYR A 155 -0.93 -4.23 9.08
N ASN A 156 -1.50 -4.92 10.08
CA ASN A 156 -1.33 -6.36 10.26
C ASN A 156 -1.89 -7.15 9.06
N ILE A 157 -3.10 -6.82 8.59
CA ILE A 157 -3.70 -7.49 7.43
C ILE A 157 -2.94 -7.16 6.14
N THR A 158 -2.45 -5.93 5.98
CA THR A 158 -1.70 -5.52 4.78
C THR A 158 -0.38 -6.29 4.66
N ASN A 159 0.30 -6.53 5.78
CA ASN A 159 1.57 -7.27 5.82
C ASN A 159 1.40 -8.79 6.05
N ASP A 160 0.15 -9.29 6.03
CA ASP A 160 -0.18 -10.70 6.29
C ASP A 160 0.32 -11.22 7.66
N ILE A 161 0.46 -10.33 8.65
CA ILE A 161 0.83 -10.63 10.04
C ILE A 161 -0.44 -10.93 10.83
N ASN A 162 -0.53 -12.11 11.45
CA ASN A 162 -1.67 -12.50 12.32
C ASN A 162 -3.06 -12.23 11.71
N LYS A 163 -3.17 -12.29 10.37
CA LYS A 163 -4.41 -12.03 9.63
C LYS A 163 -5.66 -12.73 10.19
N PRO A 164 -5.65 -14.04 10.53
CA PRO A 164 -6.86 -14.69 11.04
C PRO A 164 -7.31 -14.13 12.40
N GLU A 165 -6.39 -13.66 13.23
CA GLU A 165 -6.71 -13.01 14.50
C GLU A 165 -7.36 -11.64 14.28
N MET A 166 -6.79 -10.83 13.38
CA MET A 166 -7.34 -9.52 13.03
C MET A 166 -8.72 -9.64 12.37
N GLU A 167 -8.92 -10.61 11.48
CA GLU A 167 -10.23 -10.87 10.85
C GLU A 167 -11.28 -11.28 11.91
N LYS A 168 -10.88 -12.09 12.90
CA LYS A 168 -11.75 -12.45 14.03
C LYS A 168 -12.06 -11.25 14.92
N LYS A 169 -11.11 -10.33 15.13
CA LYS A 169 -11.32 -9.09 15.88
C LYS A 169 -12.38 -8.21 15.20
N ILE A 170 -12.26 -8.02 13.89
CA ILE A 170 -13.25 -7.30 13.07
C ILE A 170 -14.63 -7.97 13.17
N GLU A 171 -14.71 -9.31 13.04
CA GLU A 171 -15.98 -10.03 13.11
C GLU A 171 -16.66 -9.90 14.48
N ASN A 172 -15.88 -9.96 15.56
CA ASN A 172 -16.39 -9.78 16.92
C ASN A 172 -16.93 -8.36 17.13
N TYR A 173 -16.19 -7.35 16.68
CA TYR A 173 -16.62 -5.95 16.75
C TYR A 173 -17.90 -5.73 15.94
N GLU A 174 -17.99 -6.28 14.72
CA GLU A 174 -19.18 -6.18 13.88
C GLU A 174 -20.40 -6.82 14.55
N LYS A 175 -20.24 -7.97 15.22
CA LYS A 175 -21.32 -8.65 15.95
C LYS A 175 -21.81 -7.83 17.14
N GLN A 176 -20.90 -7.25 17.92
CA GLN A 176 -21.22 -6.47 19.12
C GLN A 176 -21.89 -5.14 18.76
N ASN A 177 -21.41 -4.47 17.71
CA ASN A 177 -21.83 -3.10 17.35
C ASN A 177 -22.79 -3.05 16.16
N LYS A 178 -23.35 -4.20 15.74
CA LYS A 178 -24.16 -4.36 14.52
C LYS A 178 -25.25 -3.29 14.35
N ASN A 179 -25.95 -2.96 15.43
CA ASN A 179 -27.06 -2.00 15.40
C ASN A 179 -26.56 -0.56 15.19
N GLU A 180 -25.46 -0.19 15.86
CA GLU A 180 -24.87 1.14 15.80
C GLU A 180 -24.21 1.38 14.44
N ILE A 181 -23.44 0.39 13.96
CA ILE A 181 -22.83 0.40 12.64
C ILE A 181 -23.90 0.66 11.58
N ARG A 182 -24.99 -0.11 11.63
CA ARG A 182 -26.11 0.05 10.70
C ARG A 182 -26.71 1.45 10.80
N LYS A 183 -27.00 1.94 12.00
CA LYS A 183 -27.58 3.28 12.21
C LYS A 183 -26.70 4.38 11.59
N LYS A 184 -25.38 4.34 11.81
CA LYS A 184 -24.43 5.32 11.26
C LYS A 184 -24.30 5.23 9.74
N LEU A 185 -24.40 4.03 9.16
CA LEU A 185 -24.44 3.88 7.70
C LEU A 185 -25.66 4.58 7.08
N TRP A 186 -26.85 4.47 7.71
CA TRP A 186 -28.04 5.19 7.26
C TRP A 186 -27.94 6.70 7.45
N GLN A 187 -27.26 7.17 8.51
CA GLN A 187 -27.11 8.59 8.79
C GLN A 187 -26.10 9.29 7.86
N LYS A 188 -25.16 8.55 7.26
CA LYS A 188 -24.24 9.08 6.25
C LYS A 188 -24.88 9.31 4.89
N GLU A 189 -26.13 8.90 4.67
CA GLU A 189 -26.93 9.28 3.48
C GLU A 189 -28.10 10.19 3.89
N PRO A 190 -27.93 11.51 3.69
CA PRO A 190 -28.80 12.18 2.72
C PRO A 190 -28.05 13.13 1.77
N LEU A 191 -28.39 12.97 0.47
CA LEU A 191 -28.01 13.67 -0.77
C LEU A 191 -26.65 13.31 -1.42
#